data_AF-A0A149UE84-F1
#
_entry.id   AF-A0A149UE84-F1
#
_cell.length_a   1.000
_cell.length_b   1.000
_cell.length_c   1.000
_cell.angle_alpha   90.00
_cell.angle_beta   90.00
_cell.angle_gamma   90.00
#
_symmetry.space_group_name_H-M   'P 1'
#
loop_
_entity.id
_entity.type
_entity.pdbx_description
1 polymer ?
#
loop_
_entity_poly.entity_id
_entity_poly.type
_entity_poly.pdbx_seq_one_letter_code
_entity_poly.pdbx_strand_id
1 'polypeptide(L)'
;MSGTVGLSTDILSEGEKMDIRRFCGYPAIGSREGNQESWRFFQVEGALEWRMNCLSGAELQQIRLYLAQLYPLENAITASSDNLDTARAAGWYHNGREVQDRVMLFTLWRRRLCAFLGVAGGLELQDGRAIVV
;
A
#
# COMPACT_ATOMS: atom_id res chain seq x y z
N MET A 1 27.46 -9.68 -14.66
CA MET A 1 27.33 -10.26 -13.31
C MET A 1 26.12 -9.61 -12.64
N SER A 2 24.95 -10.26 -12.69
CA SER A 2 23.74 -9.76 -12.01
C SER A 2 23.74 -10.33 -10.60
N GLY A 3 24.41 -9.62 -9.69
CA GLY A 3 24.23 -9.87 -8.27
C GLY A 3 22.98 -9.13 -7.85
N THR A 4 21.84 -9.82 -7.78
CA THR A 4 20.67 -9.28 -7.09
C THR A 4 21.07 -9.18 -5.63
N VAL A 5 21.50 -7.99 -5.21
CA VAL A 5 21.64 -7.70 -3.78
C VAL A 5 20.23 -7.87 -3.22
N GLY A 6 20.00 -8.96 -2.50
CA GLY A 6 18.72 -9.20 -1.84
C GLY A 6 18.39 -7.99 -0.98
N LEU A 7 17.12 -7.61 -0.94
CA LEU A 7 16.67 -6.57 -0.01
C LEU A 7 17.03 -6.96 1.42
N SER A 8 17.06 -5.99 2.34
CA SER A 8 17.38 -6.29 3.74
C SER A 8 16.46 -7.39 4.29
N THR A 9 16.98 -8.16 5.24
CA THR A 9 16.23 -9.15 6.03
C THR A 9 16.09 -8.70 7.49
N ASP A 10 16.50 -7.47 7.79
CA ASP A 10 16.35 -6.87 9.12
C ASP A 10 14.87 -6.65 9.42
N ILE A 11 14.54 -6.63 10.71
CA ILE A 11 13.19 -6.33 11.21
C ILE A 11 12.69 -5.02 10.58
N LEU A 12 11.40 -4.98 10.23
CA LEU A 12 10.77 -3.80 9.65
C LEU A 12 10.93 -2.58 10.56
N SER A 13 11.33 -1.47 9.97
CA SER A 13 11.31 -0.17 10.63
C SER A 13 9.88 0.26 10.94
N GLU A 14 9.73 1.20 11.89
CA GLU A 14 8.40 1.75 12.21
C GLU A 14 7.76 2.46 11.02
N GLY A 15 8.57 3.05 10.12
CA GLY A 15 8.11 3.61 8.85
C GLY A 15 7.55 2.56 7.90
N GLU A 16 8.27 1.45 7.69
CA GLU A 16 7.79 0.33 6.86
C GLU A 16 6.49 -0.27 7.42
N LYS A 17 6.40 -0.45 8.74
CA LYS A 17 5.16 -0.93 9.37
C LYS A 17 3.99 0.03 9.16
N MET A 18 4.24 1.34 9.24
CA MET A 18 3.23 2.37 8.97
C MET A 18 2.74 2.29 7.52
N ASP A 19 3.66 2.18 6.55
CA ASP A 19 3.30 2.07 5.14
C ASP A 19 2.53 0.79 4.82
N ILE A 20 2.90 -0.35 5.43
CA ILE A 20 2.16 -1.61 5.27
C ILE A 20 0.71 -1.45 5.73
N ARG A 21 0.48 -0.83 6.90
CA ARG A 21 -0.89 -0.57 7.39
C ARG A 21 -1.67 0.29 6.41
N ARG A 22 -1.08 1.41 6.00
CA ARG A 22 -1.67 2.37 5.05
C ARG A 22 -2.04 1.70 3.73
N PHE A 23 -1.11 0.94 3.14
CA PHE A 23 -1.37 0.20 1.90
C PHE A 23 -2.36 -0.94 2.08
N CYS A 24 -2.48 -1.54 3.26
CA CYS A 24 -3.53 -2.52 3.55
C CYS A 24 -4.88 -1.87 3.93
N GLY A 25 -4.96 -0.53 4.00
CA GLY A 25 -6.19 0.22 4.31
C GLY A 25 -6.54 0.25 5.81
N TYR A 26 -5.56 -0.01 6.68
CA TYR A 26 -5.72 0.09 8.13
C TYR A 26 -5.44 1.50 8.64
N PRO A 27 -6.11 1.93 9.72
CA PRO A 27 -5.92 3.26 10.29
C PRO A 27 -4.50 3.45 10.86
N ALA A 28 -4.10 4.71 10.98
CA ALA A 28 -2.90 5.07 11.71
C ALA A 28 -3.05 4.73 13.20
N ILE A 29 -1.99 4.22 13.82
CA ILE A 29 -1.98 3.85 15.25
C ILE A 29 -1.69 5.06 16.16
N GLY A 30 -0.97 6.07 15.65
CA GLY A 30 -0.49 7.18 16.46
C GLY A 30 0.66 6.81 17.42
N SER A 31 1.06 7.73 18.29
CA SER A 31 2.09 7.49 19.30
C SER A 31 1.51 6.69 20.47
N ARG A 32 2.31 5.77 21.02
CA ARG A 32 1.94 4.77 22.04
C ARG A 32 1.42 5.34 23.37
N GLU A 33 1.39 6.66 23.55
CA GLU A 33 1.12 7.34 24.83
C GLU A 33 -0.36 7.65 25.09
N GLY A 34 -1.24 7.46 24.11
CA GLY A 34 -2.68 7.69 24.26
C GLY A 34 -3.48 6.40 24.52
N ASN A 35 -3.91 6.18 25.76
CA ASN A 35 -4.71 5.02 26.20
C ASN A 35 -6.15 4.92 25.62
N GLN A 36 -6.49 5.65 24.55
CA GLN A 36 -7.89 5.78 24.15
C GLN A 36 -8.31 4.91 22.94
N GLU A 37 -7.38 4.44 22.09
CA GLU A 37 -7.72 3.59 20.93
C GLU A 37 -6.63 2.52 20.65
N SER A 38 -6.41 1.59 21.58
CA SER A 38 -5.40 0.52 21.36
C SER A 38 -5.84 -0.46 20.29
N TRP A 39 -5.01 -0.68 19.26
CA TRP A 39 -5.20 -1.67 18.19
C TRP A 39 -5.49 -3.10 18.70
N ARG A 40 -5.09 -3.42 19.94
CA ARG A 40 -5.34 -4.73 20.57
C ARG A 40 -6.83 -5.05 20.71
N PHE A 41 -7.68 -4.02 20.67
CA PHE A 41 -9.14 -4.18 20.72
C PHE A 41 -9.77 -4.39 19.34
N PHE A 42 -9.02 -4.17 18.25
CA PHE A 42 -9.46 -4.52 16.91
C PHE A 42 -8.76 -5.82 16.46
N GLN A 43 -9.54 -6.90 16.39
CA GLN A 43 -9.01 -8.26 16.15
C GLN A 43 -8.25 -8.38 14.82
N VAL A 44 -8.62 -7.60 13.81
CA VAL A 44 -8.03 -7.66 12.47
C VAL A 44 -6.67 -6.95 12.45
N GLU A 45 -6.58 -5.77 13.05
CA GLU A 45 -5.37 -4.96 13.19
C GLU A 45 -4.34 -5.71 14.04
N GLY A 46 -4.77 -6.42 15.09
CA GLY A 46 -3.86 -7.19 15.92
C GLY A 46 -3.22 -8.38 15.22
N ALA A 47 -3.93 -9.02 14.28
CA ALA A 47 -3.35 -10.08 13.46
C ALA A 47 -2.28 -9.54 12.50
N LEU A 48 -2.50 -8.37 11.90
CA LEU A 48 -1.50 -7.71 11.06
C LEU A 48 -0.23 -7.35 11.87
N GLU A 49 -0.41 -6.71 13.02
CA GLU A 49 0.71 -6.33 13.90
C GLU A 49 1.56 -7.53 14.30
N TRP A 50 0.91 -8.61 14.74
CA TRP A 50 1.62 -9.81 15.10
C TRP A 50 2.43 -10.37 13.91
N ARG A 51 1.82 -10.46 12.73
CA ARG A 51 2.51 -10.97 11.52
C ARG A 51 3.71 -10.13 11.14
N MET A 52 3.59 -8.80 11.10
CA MET A 52 4.72 -7.91 10.76
C MET A 52 5.93 -8.08 11.69
N ASN A 53 5.71 -8.51 12.93
CA ASN A 53 6.78 -8.77 13.90
C ASN A 53 7.30 -10.22 13.86
N CYS A 54 6.70 -11.10 13.05
CA CYS A 54 7.01 -12.53 12.99
C CYS A 54 7.38 -13.03 11.58
N LEU A 55 7.64 -12.13 10.63
CA LEU A 55 8.07 -12.49 9.27
C LEU A 55 9.46 -13.14 9.26
N SER A 56 9.62 -14.15 8.42
CA SER A 56 10.94 -14.70 8.07
C SER A 56 11.75 -13.74 7.19
N GLY A 57 13.05 -13.97 7.07
CA GLY A 57 13.92 -13.14 6.22
C GLY A 57 13.46 -13.05 4.76
N ALA A 58 13.00 -14.16 4.16
CA ALA A 58 12.50 -14.16 2.79
C ALA A 58 11.19 -13.37 2.65
N GLU A 59 10.30 -13.46 3.66
CA GLU A 59 9.06 -12.68 3.67
C GLU A 59 9.34 -11.18 3.86
N LEU A 60 10.33 -10.80 4.68
CA LEU A 60 10.78 -9.42 4.82
C LEU A 60 11.26 -8.84 3.48
N GLN A 61 12.03 -9.62 2.71
CA GLN A 61 12.44 -9.21 1.37
C GLN A 61 11.24 -9.05 0.43
N GLN A 62 10.28 -9.98 0.47
CA GLN A 62 9.08 -9.92 -0.35
C GLN A 62 8.20 -8.70 0.00
N ILE A 63 8.06 -8.37 1.28
CA ILE A 63 7.36 -7.15 1.73
C ILE A 63 8.05 -5.90 1.19
N ARG A 64 9.38 -5.83 1.26
CA ARG A 64 10.13 -4.68 0.73
C ARG A 64 9.99 -4.55 -0.78
N LEU A 65 9.87 -5.66 -1.51
CA LEU A 65 9.53 -5.64 -2.95
C LEU A 65 8.11 -5.07 -3.19
N TYR A 66 7.12 -5.47 -2.38
CA TYR A 66 5.78 -4.88 -2.47
C TYR A 66 5.80 -3.38 -2.21
N LEU A 67 6.49 -2.92 -1.16
CA LEU A 67 6.61 -1.49 -0.86
C LEU A 67 7.28 -0.73 -2.01
N ALA A 68 8.40 -1.25 -2.53
CA ALA A 68 9.11 -0.65 -3.67
C ALA A 68 8.24 -0.53 -4.94
N GLN A 69 7.27 -1.44 -5.13
CA GLN A 69 6.31 -1.38 -6.24
C GLN A 69 5.14 -0.44 -5.95
N LEU A 70 4.69 -0.34 -4.70
CA LEU A 70 3.53 0.47 -4.31
C LEU A 70 3.83 1.97 -4.30
N TYR A 71 5.00 2.39 -3.83
CA TYR A 71 5.38 3.82 -3.81
C TYR A 71 5.29 4.51 -5.19
N PRO A 72 5.89 3.98 -6.27
CA PRO A 72 5.79 4.63 -7.58
C PRO A 72 4.37 4.57 -8.16
N LEU A 73 3.56 3.54 -7.84
CA LEU A 73 2.17 3.47 -8.29
C LEU A 73 1.31 4.57 -7.66
N GLU A 74 1.50 4.81 -6.37
CA GLU A 74 0.84 5.90 -5.66
C GLU A 74 1.24 7.27 -6.21
N ASN A 75 2.55 7.52 -6.35
CA ASN A 75 3.06 8.77 -6.92
C ASN A 75 2.56 9.02 -8.35
N ALA A 76 2.38 7.96 -9.14
CA ALA A 76 1.88 8.10 -10.50
C ALA A 76 0.41 8.55 -10.57
N ILE A 77 -0.40 8.25 -9.54
CA ILE A 77 -1.78 8.73 -9.45
C ILE A 77 -1.79 10.24 -9.24
N THR A 78 -1.02 10.74 -8.26
CA THR A 78 -0.96 12.17 -7.97
C THR A 78 -0.30 12.95 -9.10
N ALA A 79 0.79 12.44 -9.70
CA ALA A 79 1.43 13.06 -10.86
C ALA A 79 0.53 13.16 -12.11
N SER A 80 -0.56 12.38 -12.17
CA SER A 80 -1.53 12.50 -13.27
C SER A 80 -2.32 13.83 -13.21
N SER A 81 -2.29 14.56 -12.07
CA SER A 81 -2.95 15.86 -11.94
C SER A 81 -2.48 16.89 -12.96
N ASP A 82 -1.21 16.83 -13.35
CA ASP A 82 -0.57 17.82 -14.21
C ASP A 82 -1.17 17.89 -15.63
N ASN A 83 -1.89 16.84 -16.05
CA ASN A 83 -2.42 16.70 -17.41
C ASN A 83 -3.94 16.50 -17.47
N LEU A 84 -4.67 16.68 -16.36
CA LEU A 84 -6.12 16.42 -16.31
C LEU A 84 -6.94 17.28 -17.29
N ASP A 85 -6.52 18.52 -17.52
CA ASP A 85 -7.23 19.47 -18.40
C ASP A 85 -6.85 19.35 -19.88
N THR A 86 -5.86 18.50 -20.23
CA THR A 86 -5.31 18.43 -21.58
C THR A 86 -5.71 17.14 -22.28
N ALA A 87 -6.82 17.17 -23.02
CA ALA A 87 -7.25 16.02 -23.83
C ALA A 87 -6.34 15.74 -25.04
N ARG A 88 -5.68 16.79 -25.58
CA ARG A 88 -4.81 16.71 -26.76
C ARG A 88 -3.70 17.75 -26.67
N ALA A 89 -2.47 17.32 -26.95
CA ALA A 89 -1.33 18.19 -27.16
C ALA A 89 -0.64 17.82 -28.49
N ALA A 90 -0.72 18.70 -29.48
CA ALA A 90 -0.24 18.45 -30.84
C ALA A 90 -0.82 17.15 -31.46
N GLY A 91 0.05 16.17 -31.76
CA GLY A 91 -0.32 14.84 -32.28
C GLY A 91 -0.55 13.77 -31.21
N TRP A 92 -0.35 14.09 -29.92
CA TRP A 92 -0.52 13.17 -28.81
C TRP A 92 -1.97 13.18 -28.31
N TYR A 93 -2.51 11.99 -28.07
CA TYR A 93 -3.82 11.76 -27.47
C TYR A 93 -3.64 11.26 -26.03
N HIS A 94 -4.33 11.92 -25.10
CA HIS A 94 -4.32 11.50 -23.70
C HIS A 94 -5.22 10.27 -23.49
N ASN A 95 -4.84 9.35 -22.60
CA ASN A 95 -5.72 8.27 -22.17
C ASN A 95 -6.75 8.85 -21.20
N GLY A 96 -7.98 9.08 -21.66
CA GLY A 96 -9.06 9.62 -20.82
C GLY A 96 -9.46 8.74 -19.62
N ARG A 97 -8.90 7.52 -19.50
CA ARG A 97 -9.07 6.63 -18.34
C ARG A 97 -7.79 6.48 -17.51
N GLU A 98 -6.75 7.26 -17.77
CA GLU A 98 -5.43 7.09 -17.15
C GLU A 98 -5.49 7.03 -15.62
N VAL A 99 -6.16 7.99 -14.98
CA VAL A 99 -6.29 8.02 -13.51
C VAL A 99 -7.03 6.77 -13.00
N GLN A 100 -8.12 6.40 -13.65
CA GLN A 100 -8.89 5.21 -13.29
C GLN A 100 -8.03 3.93 -13.40
N ASP A 101 -7.32 3.77 -14.51
CA ASP A 101 -6.45 2.61 -14.76
C ASP A 101 -5.32 2.52 -13.72
N ARG A 102 -4.71 3.67 -13.36
CA ARG A 102 -3.67 3.76 -12.33
C ARG A 102 -4.20 3.43 -10.93
N VAL A 103 -5.37 3.95 -10.57
CA VAL A 103 -6.04 3.63 -9.30
C VAL A 103 -6.36 2.14 -9.23
N MET A 104 -6.90 1.55 -10.30
CA MET A 104 -7.18 0.11 -10.35
C MET A 104 -5.92 -0.75 -10.20
N LEU A 105 -4.83 -0.38 -10.87
CA LEU A 105 -3.54 -1.07 -10.74
C LEU A 105 -2.99 -0.95 -9.31
N PHE A 106 -3.05 0.23 -8.70
CA PHE A 106 -2.63 0.44 -7.32
C PHE A 106 -3.45 -0.41 -6.34
N THR A 107 -4.78 -0.39 -6.45
CA THR A 107 -5.69 -1.21 -5.63
C THR A 107 -5.40 -2.70 -5.80
N LEU A 108 -5.10 -3.17 -7.00
CA LEU A 108 -4.73 -4.58 -7.25
C LEU A 108 -3.47 -4.98 -6.45
N TRP A 109 -2.42 -4.16 -6.50
CA TRP A 109 -1.18 -4.44 -5.78
C TRP A 109 -1.35 -4.38 -4.25
N ARG A 110 -2.18 -3.46 -3.75
CA ARG A 110 -2.56 -3.41 -2.33
C ARG A 110 -3.28 -4.68 -1.90
N ARG A 111 -4.25 -5.16 -2.69
CA ARG A 111 -4.95 -6.43 -2.42
C ARG A 111 -4.00 -7.63 -2.43
N ARG A 112 -3.00 -7.65 -3.32
CA ARG A 112 -1.96 -8.68 -3.34
C ARG A 112 -1.09 -8.66 -2.06
N LEU A 113 -0.76 -7.47 -1.56
CA LEU A 113 -0.06 -7.32 -0.28
C LEU A 113 -0.89 -7.87 0.88
N CYS A 114 -2.19 -7.51 0.96
CA CYS A 114 -3.09 -8.05 1.99
C CYS A 114 -3.18 -9.59 1.93
N ALA A 115 -3.30 -10.15 0.72
CA ALA A 115 -3.35 -11.59 0.50
C ALA A 115 -2.05 -12.28 0.95
N PHE A 116 -0.88 -11.69 0.64
CA PHE A 116 0.41 -12.19 1.09
C PHE A 116 0.54 -12.18 2.63
N LEU A 117 0.07 -11.11 3.27
CA LEU A 117 0.04 -10.99 4.72
C LEU A 117 -1.08 -11.80 5.39
N GLY A 118 -1.96 -12.47 4.63
CA GLY A 118 -3.06 -13.26 5.16
C GLY A 118 -4.07 -12.44 5.98
N VAL A 119 -4.28 -11.18 5.59
CA VAL A 119 -5.25 -10.26 6.22
C VAL A 119 -6.30 -9.82 5.21
N ALA A 120 -7.51 -9.52 5.71
CA ALA A 120 -8.51 -8.85 4.90
C ALA A 120 -8.09 -7.39 4.67
N GLY A 121 -8.37 -6.83 3.50
CA GLY A 121 -8.18 -5.40 3.29
C GLY A 121 -9.04 -4.57 4.25
N GLY A 122 -8.51 -3.45 4.73
CA GLY A 122 -9.26 -2.48 5.52
C GLY A 122 -10.43 -1.87 4.73
N LEU A 123 -11.21 -1.01 5.38
CA LEU A 123 -12.50 -0.53 4.88
C LEU A 123 -12.44 0.09 3.48
N GLU A 124 -11.34 0.74 3.13
CA GLU A 124 -11.10 1.34 1.82
C GLU A 124 -10.95 0.31 0.68
N LEU A 125 -10.45 -0.89 1.00
CA LEU A 125 -10.17 -1.95 0.01
C LEU A 125 -11.34 -2.93 -0.17
N GLN A 126 -12.35 -2.86 0.70
CA GLN A 126 -13.54 -3.72 0.66
C GLN A 126 -14.49 -3.29 -0.45
N ASP A 127 -14.99 -4.25 -1.23
CA ASP A 127 -15.94 -3.99 -2.30
C ASP A 127 -17.24 -3.39 -1.73
N GLY A 128 -17.67 -2.24 -2.26
CA GLY A 128 -18.94 -1.60 -1.90
C GLY A 128 -18.84 -0.23 -1.21
N ARG A 129 -17.64 0.23 -0.81
CA ARG A 129 -17.41 1.61 -0.38
C ARG A 129 -16.62 2.37 -1.44
N ALA A 130 -17.34 2.86 -2.46
CA ALA A 130 -16.76 3.84 -3.37
C ALA A 130 -16.55 5.16 -2.62
N ILE A 131 -15.33 5.68 -2.64
CA ILE A 131 -15.15 7.12 -2.44
C ILE A 131 -15.77 7.76 -3.68
N VAL A 132 -16.96 8.34 -3.51
CA VAL A 132 -17.59 9.11 -4.58
C VAL A 132 -16.81 10.41 -4.69
N VAL A 133 -16.10 10.57 -5.81
CA VAL A 133 -15.34 11.78 -6.17
C VAL A 133 -16.18 12.61 -7.12
#